data_AF-A0A955UA00-F1
#
_entry.id   AF-A0A955UA00-F1
#
_cell.length_a   1.000
_cell.length_b   1.000
_cell.length_c   1.000
_cell.angle_alpha   90.00
_cell.angle_beta   90.00
_cell.angle_gamma   90.00
#
_symmetry.space_group_name_H-M   'P 1'
#
loop_
_entity.id
_entity.type
_entity.pdbx_description
1 polymer ?
#
loop_
_entity_poly.entity_id
_entity_poly.type
_entity_poly.pdbx_seq_one_letter_code
_entity_poly.pdbx_strand_id
1 'polypeptide(L)'
;MERSRPSSPTHSPTEYAKGESEDFSALRRLLLSPEQVQLDRLRQRLDTFVIGPQEVSRVLPDAIRLRARQDNRLLASMLPITQEALALSIKQSPQLISDSIAPILGAAIRKAISRAMREMLQSLNQTLEYSMSWQGLQWRWEAWKTGRPFVEVVLLHTLRFRVEQVFLIHKKTGLLLNHVMADGISSQGEAAISGMLTAIQDFVRDSFQQGQDEGLESLRIGDLTVWIEQGSSAILATVIRGTPPVKLRDFLQTTLESLHVQYWDSLQNFQGDAAVFLETRPHLEDCLQAQFVKRRKGLPVVFWGLTAFLLALLGWWAYQASLNHQQWTELLKRIAAEPGIVVTTIQEEGGRTVFHGLRDPLAVDPERLLEEVGYPPYAAGFHFEPFIALTPEMVRKRAITVLHPPESVEVSIEGSRIILMGESSHGWISKVIRSAPAIPGVSEISLERLVDTDVKQFESLQVELEGQAIFFLSGQETVLNRELVKIRQVKDILQELDTKAVQLGRKPSIYILGYSSPVGSQPTNMSLSERRANKVLEILRETPFHVLKLFATGKGVDPDVKFGPGGGQRYSANRRVSFRVVEPGISPRGEVGAKIGP
;
A
#
# COMPACT_ATOMS: atom_id res chain seq x y z
N MET A 1 91.00 56.37 -123.89
CA MET A 1 91.08 55.99 -125.32
C MET A 1 89.98 56.74 -126.04
N GLU A 2 90.37 57.53 -127.04
CA GLU A 2 89.53 58.47 -127.79
C GLU A 2 88.35 57.83 -128.53
N ARG A 3 87.27 58.59 -128.70
CA ARG A 3 86.77 59.03 -130.02
C ARG A 3 85.68 60.09 -129.88
N SER A 4 85.64 60.98 -130.86
CA SER A 4 85.23 62.38 -130.77
C SER A 4 84.00 62.73 -131.66
N ARG A 5 82.99 63.37 -131.03
CA ARG A 5 82.04 64.45 -131.52
C ARG A 5 81.21 64.19 -132.81
N PRO A 6 80.20 65.02 -133.24
CA PRO A 6 79.69 66.34 -132.77
C PRO A 6 78.13 66.62 -132.81
N SER A 7 77.76 67.82 -132.29
CA SER A 7 76.79 68.86 -132.76
C SER A 7 75.25 68.83 -132.60
N SER A 8 74.73 69.73 -131.71
CA SER A 8 73.74 70.86 -131.90
C SER A 8 72.23 70.59 -132.22
N PRO A 9 71.28 71.57 -132.11
CA PRO A 9 70.95 72.56 -131.04
C PRO A 9 69.42 72.81 -130.76
N THR A 10 69.11 73.66 -129.74
CA THR A 10 68.02 74.69 -129.59
C THR A 10 66.56 74.43 -129.11
N HIS A 11 66.15 75.36 -128.21
CA HIS A 11 64.82 75.92 -127.82
C HIS A 11 63.91 75.26 -126.75
N SER A 12 63.52 76.09 -125.76
CA SER A 12 62.53 75.87 -124.69
C SER A 12 61.17 76.48 -125.07
N PRO A 13 60.03 75.81 -124.81
CA PRO A 13 58.86 76.52 -124.25
C PRO A 13 57.92 75.64 -123.37
N THR A 14 57.36 76.22 -122.30
CA THR A 14 56.57 75.54 -121.25
C THR A 14 55.08 75.95 -121.20
N GLU A 15 54.43 76.34 -122.30
CA GLU A 15 53.15 77.08 -122.20
C GLU A 15 51.90 76.54 -122.93
N TYR A 16 51.91 75.33 -123.53
CA TYR A 16 50.76 74.89 -124.37
C TYR A 16 50.04 73.56 -124.01
N ALA A 17 50.34 72.90 -122.88
CA ALA A 17 49.74 71.58 -122.57
C ALA A 17 48.49 71.58 -121.65
N LYS A 18 47.96 72.74 -121.23
CA LYS A 18 46.86 72.80 -120.24
C LYS A 18 45.43 72.79 -120.84
N GLY A 19 45.28 73.07 -122.14
CA GLY A 19 43.97 73.27 -122.78
C GLY A 19 43.17 71.99 -123.08
N GLU A 20 43.81 70.89 -123.46
CA GLU A 20 43.08 69.68 -123.93
C GLU A 20 42.40 68.89 -122.81
N SER A 21 42.83 69.03 -121.55
CA SER A 21 42.28 68.25 -120.43
C SER A 21 40.91 68.76 -119.93
N GLU A 22 40.62 70.05 -120.10
CA GLU A 22 39.34 70.62 -119.65
C GLU A 22 38.20 70.23 -120.59
N ASP A 23 38.43 70.21 -121.91
CA ASP A 23 37.44 69.83 -122.91
C ASP A 23 37.03 68.36 -122.78
N PHE A 24 37.98 67.45 -122.50
CA PHE A 24 37.67 66.04 -122.25
C PHE A 24 36.89 65.83 -120.94
N SER A 25 37.17 66.66 -119.94
CA SER A 25 36.45 66.65 -118.65
C SER A 25 35.01 67.14 -118.81
N ALA A 26 34.79 68.15 -119.66
CA ALA A 26 33.47 68.66 -119.98
C ALA A 26 32.62 67.61 -120.74
N LEU A 27 33.21 66.93 -121.73
CA LEU A 27 32.54 65.86 -122.47
C LEU A 27 32.18 64.67 -121.56
N ARG A 28 33.09 64.31 -120.64
CA ARG A 28 32.89 63.23 -119.67
C ARG A 28 31.74 63.52 -118.70
N ARG A 29 31.56 64.77 -118.27
CA ARG A 29 30.40 65.16 -117.42
C ARG A 29 29.07 65.11 -118.18
N LEU A 30 29.07 65.47 -119.46
CA LEU A 30 27.86 65.47 -120.30
C LEU A 30 27.39 64.05 -120.66
N LEU A 31 28.32 63.14 -120.94
CA LEU A 31 28.00 61.74 -121.27
C LEU A 31 27.61 60.90 -120.04
N LEU A 32 28.20 61.15 -118.87
CA LEU A 32 28.02 60.30 -117.67
C LEU A 32 26.98 60.83 -116.66
N SER A 33 26.37 62.00 -116.90
CA SER A 33 25.36 62.57 -115.99
C SER A 33 24.16 61.65 -115.70
N PRO A 34 23.58 60.91 -116.67
CA PRO A 34 22.45 60.02 -116.40
C PRO A 34 22.79 58.87 -115.44
N GLU A 35 24.01 58.32 -115.56
CA GLU A 35 24.48 57.17 -114.77
C GLU A 35 24.89 57.59 -113.35
N GLN A 36 25.49 58.77 -113.20
CA GLN A 36 25.83 59.31 -111.87
C GLN A 36 24.58 59.57 -111.03
N VAL A 37 23.51 60.10 -111.63
CA VAL A 37 22.23 60.31 -110.93
C VAL A 37 21.57 58.98 -110.54
N GLN A 38 21.71 57.93 -111.35
CA GLN A 38 21.22 56.60 -110.99
C GLN A 38 22.00 55.98 -109.83
N LEU A 39 23.34 56.11 -109.84
CA LEU A 39 24.19 55.64 -108.76
C LEU A 39 23.90 56.36 -107.45
N ASP A 40 23.70 57.67 -107.48
CA ASP A 40 23.36 58.44 -106.27
C ASP A 40 21.97 58.06 -105.72
N ARG A 41 20.98 57.81 -106.58
CA ARG A 41 19.67 57.28 -106.14
C ARG A 41 19.75 55.88 -105.54
N LEU A 42 20.59 55.01 -106.09
CA LEU A 42 20.83 53.66 -105.56
C LEU A 42 21.53 53.72 -104.20
N ARG A 43 22.52 54.61 -104.07
CA ARG A 43 23.24 54.86 -102.82
C ARG A 43 22.32 55.40 -101.73
N GLN A 44 21.47 56.37 -102.09
CA GLN A 44 20.46 56.91 -101.17
C GLN A 44 19.42 55.85 -100.75
N ARG A 45 19.02 54.93 -101.65
CA ARG A 45 18.15 53.79 -101.29
C ARG A 45 18.80 52.80 -100.33
N LEU A 46 20.09 52.55 -100.48
CA LEU A 46 20.85 51.65 -99.59
C LEU A 46 21.07 52.28 -98.22
N ASP A 47 21.39 53.57 -98.14
CA ASP A 47 21.60 54.27 -96.86
C ASP A 47 20.31 54.41 -96.04
N THR A 48 19.13 54.29 -96.68
CA THR A 48 17.82 54.34 -96.00
C THR A 48 17.22 52.94 -95.76
N PHE A 49 17.94 51.85 -96.05
CA PHE A 49 17.42 50.48 -95.93
C PHE A 49 17.41 50.02 -94.46
N VAL A 50 16.27 50.25 -93.79
CA VAL A 50 15.98 49.70 -92.46
C VAL A 50 15.35 48.31 -92.66
N ILE A 51 16.06 47.25 -92.28
CA ILE A 51 15.55 45.87 -92.38
C ILE A 51 14.26 45.75 -91.56
N GLY A 52 13.15 45.44 -92.21
CA GLY A 52 11.87 45.31 -91.56
C GLY A 52 11.78 44.05 -90.67
N PRO A 53 10.95 44.05 -89.61
CA PRO A 53 10.79 42.88 -88.73
C PRO A 53 10.43 41.58 -89.47
N GLN A 54 9.72 41.68 -90.60
CA GLN A 54 9.31 40.55 -91.44
C GLN A 54 10.46 39.94 -92.25
N GLU A 55 11.46 40.76 -92.60
CA GLU A 55 12.67 40.28 -93.30
C GLU A 55 13.62 39.61 -92.31
N VAL A 56 13.77 40.20 -91.12
CA VAL A 56 14.51 39.57 -90.01
C VAL A 56 13.88 38.23 -89.63
N SER A 57 12.55 38.13 -89.52
CA SER A 57 11.90 36.87 -89.13
C SER A 57 12.11 35.74 -90.14
N ARG A 58 12.34 36.05 -91.43
CA ARG A 58 12.63 35.05 -92.46
C ARG A 58 14.07 34.53 -92.36
N VAL A 59 15.04 35.40 -92.06
CA VAL A 59 16.48 35.07 -92.10
C VAL A 59 17.00 34.60 -90.73
N LEU A 60 16.42 35.08 -89.64
CA LEU A 60 16.91 34.84 -88.28
C LEU A 60 16.94 33.35 -87.86
N PRO A 61 15.91 32.51 -88.14
CA PRO A 61 15.95 31.10 -87.77
C PRO A 61 17.11 30.33 -88.42
N ASP A 62 17.35 30.59 -89.71
CA ASP A 62 18.45 29.97 -90.46
C ASP A 62 19.81 30.51 -89.99
N ALA A 63 19.91 31.82 -89.70
CA ALA A 63 21.12 32.43 -89.14
C ALA A 63 21.49 31.83 -87.77
N ILE A 64 20.51 31.59 -86.89
CA ILE A 64 20.71 30.93 -85.58
C ILE A 64 21.22 29.49 -85.78
N ARG A 65 20.59 28.73 -86.69
CA ARG A 65 20.99 27.34 -86.97
C ARG A 65 22.41 27.25 -87.54
N LEU A 66 22.77 28.16 -88.43
CA LEU A 66 24.09 28.19 -89.07
C LEU A 66 25.18 28.58 -88.07
N ARG A 67 24.90 29.56 -87.20
CA ARG A 67 25.82 29.98 -86.15
C ARG A 67 26.03 28.92 -85.07
N ALA A 68 24.95 28.26 -84.63
CA ALA A 68 25.00 27.20 -83.62
C ALA A 68 25.84 25.98 -84.05
N ARG A 69 26.03 25.75 -85.36
CA ARG A 69 26.88 24.68 -85.89
C ARG A 69 28.36 25.05 -85.96
N GLN A 70 28.71 26.33 -85.99
CA GLN A 70 30.08 26.80 -86.19
C GLN A 70 30.81 27.06 -84.87
N ASP A 71 30.18 27.75 -83.93
CA ASP A 71 30.81 28.11 -82.66
C ASP A 71 29.81 28.20 -81.49
N ASN A 72 30.33 28.11 -80.27
CA ASN A 72 29.56 28.30 -79.04
C ASN A 72 29.37 29.78 -78.67
N ARG A 73 29.74 30.74 -79.54
CA ARG A 73 29.62 32.17 -79.20
C ARG A 73 28.16 32.60 -79.08
N LEU A 74 27.27 32.07 -79.92
CA LEU A 74 25.84 32.29 -79.78
C LEU A 74 25.33 31.79 -78.43
N LEU A 75 25.69 30.56 -78.05
CA LEU A 75 25.36 29.99 -76.75
C LEU A 75 25.91 30.83 -75.59
N ALA A 76 27.17 31.27 -75.65
CA ALA A 76 27.78 32.12 -74.63
C ALA A 76 27.08 33.49 -74.49
N SER A 77 26.64 34.08 -75.60
CA SER A 77 25.90 35.35 -75.60
C SER A 77 24.43 35.21 -75.15
N MET A 78 23.82 34.04 -75.42
CA MET A 78 22.45 33.73 -75.03
C MET A 78 22.37 33.26 -73.59
N LEU A 79 23.44 32.66 -73.03
CA LEU A 79 23.49 32.11 -71.68
C LEU A 79 22.96 33.06 -70.58
N PRO A 80 23.40 34.34 -70.48
CA PRO A 80 22.89 35.23 -69.45
C PRO A 80 21.40 35.54 -69.63
N ILE A 81 20.95 35.71 -70.87
CA ILE A 81 19.55 35.99 -71.20
C ILE A 81 18.67 34.76 -70.95
N THR A 82 19.14 33.56 -71.28
CA THR A 82 18.40 32.32 -71.04
C THR A 82 18.41 31.93 -69.58
N GLN A 83 19.49 32.21 -68.83
CA GLN A 83 19.51 32.05 -67.37
C GLN A 83 18.52 32.98 -66.69
N GLU A 84 18.49 34.26 -67.10
CA GLU A 84 17.55 35.23 -66.54
C GLU A 84 16.10 34.92 -66.96
N ALA A 85 15.87 34.53 -68.22
CA ALA A 85 14.57 34.07 -68.70
C ALA A 85 14.12 32.77 -68.01
N LEU A 86 15.04 31.84 -67.73
CA LEU A 86 14.76 30.61 -66.99
C LEU A 86 14.46 30.92 -65.52
N ALA A 87 15.21 31.81 -64.89
CA ALA A 87 14.95 32.26 -63.52
C ALA A 87 13.60 32.97 -63.41
N LEU A 88 13.26 33.83 -64.38
CA LEU A 88 11.94 34.46 -64.49
C LEU A 88 10.83 33.42 -64.72
N SER A 89 11.06 32.43 -65.60
CA SER A 89 10.13 31.33 -65.88
C SER A 89 9.88 30.45 -64.65
N ILE A 90 10.92 30.12 -63.89
CA ILE A 90 10.82 29.40 -62.60
C ILE A 90 9.98 30.21 -61.61
N LYS A 91 10.19 31.53 -61.55
CA LYS A 91 9.49 32.42 -60.62
C LYS A 91 8.02 32.64 -60.99
N GLN A 92 7.69 32.68 -62.28
CA GLN A 92 6.34 32.96 -62.79
C GLN A 92 5.49 31.69 -62.99
N SER A 93 6.11 30.56 -63.33
CA SER A 93 5.42 29.31 -63.67
C SER A 93 5.98 28.10 -62.91
N PRO A 94 5.86 28.07 -61.57
CA PRO A 94 6.34 26.95 -60.75
C PRO A 94 5.66 25.61 -61.08
N GLN A 95 4.46 25.59 -61.69
CA GLN A 95 3.82 24.34 -62.13
C GLN A 95 4.62 23.58 -63.20
N LEU A 96 5.26 24.25 -64.17
CA LEU A 96 6.01 23.58 -65.23
C LEU A 96 7.24 22.82 -64.70
N ILE A 97 7.91 23.43 -63.72
CA ILE A 97 9.02 22.82 -62.96
C ILE A 97 8.48 21.65 -62.13
N SER A 98 7.36 21.86 -61.43
CA SER A 98 6.70 20.82 -60.65
C SER A 98 6.35 19.61 -61.53
N ASP A 99 5.65 19.78 -62.64
CA ASP A 99 5.16 18.67 -63.46
C ASP A 99 6.28 17.91 -64.18
N SER A 100 7.39 18.59 -64.51
CA SER A 100 8.54 17.98 -65.18
C SER A 100 9.46 17.24 -64.21
N ILE A 101 9.61 17.76 -62.99
CA ILE A 101 10.53 17.21 -61.99
C ILE A 101 9.80 16.25 -61.03
N ALA A 102 8.51 16.46 -60.75
CA ALA A 102 7.71 15.63 -59.83
C ALA A 102 7.72 14.13 -60.14
N PRO A 103 7.82 13.63 -61.39
CA PRO A 103 7.94 12.19 -61.62
C PRO A 103 9.27 11.64 -61.08
N ILE A 104 10.37 12.37 -61.29
CA ILE A 104 11.73 11.99 -60.87
C ILE A 104 11.87 12.20 -59.35
N LEU A 105 11.48 13.36 -58.84
CA LEU A 105 11.46 13.65 -57.40
C LEU A 105 10.46 12.74 -56.68
N GLY A 106 9.30 12.45 -57.25
CA GLY A 106 8.31 11.55 -56.68
C GLY A 106 8.82 10.12 -56.56
N ALA A 107 9.55 9.61 -57.58
CA ALA A 107 10.22 8.32 -57.50
C ALA A 107 11.35 8.33 -56.44
N ALA A 108 12.18 9.38 -56.42
CA ALA A 108 13.27 9.52 -55.45
C ALA A 108 12.78 9.67 -54.00
N ILE A 109 11.76 10.51 -53.76
CA ILE A 109 11.12 10.72 -52.47
C ILE A 109 10.43 9.44 -52.01
N ARG A 110 9.70 8.74 -52.89
CA ARG A 110 9.07 7.46 -52.56
C ARG A 110 10.11 6.41 -52.17
N LYS A 111 11.23 6.33 -52.89
CA LYS A 111 12.36 5.44 -52.57
C LYS A 111 13.00 5.82 -51.23
N ALA A 112 13.23 7.12 -50.99
CA ALA A 112 13.79 7.64 -49.74
C ALA A 112 12.88 7.41 -48.53
N ILE A 113 11.58 7.67 -48.65
CA ILE A 113 10.58 7.42 -47.59
C ILE A 113 10.46 5.92 -47.32
N SER A 114 10.41 5.08 -48.36
CA SER A 114 10.32 3.63 -48.19
C SER A 114 11.58 3.07 -47.50
N ARG A 115 12.76 3.61 -47.84
CA ARG A 115 14.02 3.28 -47.18
C ARG A 115 14.03 3.74 -45.72
N ALA A 116 13.67 4.99 -45.45
CA ALA A 116 13.59 5.56 -44.10
C ALA A 116 12.55 4.85 -43.22
N MET A 117 11.37 4.49 -43.74
CA MET A 117 10.35 3.73 -43.00
C MET A 117 10.80 2.31 -42.69
N ARG A 118 11.46 1.62 -43.64
CA ARG A 118 12.04 0.29 -43.38
C ARG A 118 13.14 0.35 -42.33
N GLU A 119 14.02 1.35 -42.41
CA GLU A 119 15.07 1.60 -41.41
C GLU A 119 14.48 1.95 -40.03
N MET A 120 13.43 2.77 -39.98
CA MET A 120 12.71 3.12 -38.75
C MET A 120 12.02 1.89 -38.13
N LEU A 121 11.30 1.10 -38.92
CA LEU A 121 10.64 -0.13 -38.45
C LEU A 121 11.67 -1.12 -37.89
N GLN A 122 12.83 -1.25 -38.54
CA GLN A 122 13.93 -2.09 -38.05
C GLN A 122 14.50 -1.57 -36.71
N SER A 123 14.59 -0.24 -36.53
CA SER A 123 15.03 0.36 -35.27
C SER A 123 14.00 0.24 -34.13
N LEU A 124 12.71 0.29 -34.44
CA LEU A 124 11.62 0.14 -33.47
C LEU A 124 11.52 -1.30 -32.97
N ASN A 125 11.61 -2.27 -33.88
CA ASN A 125 11.58 -3.69 -33.51
C ASN A 125 12.75 -4.03 -32.56
N GLN A 126 13.90 -3.39 -32.76
CA GLN A 126 15.09 -3.55 -31.90
C GLN A 126 14.98 -2.87 -30.53
N THR A 127 14.06 -1.91 -30.37
CA THR A 127 13.83 -1.21 -29.09
C THR A 127 12.68 -1.87 -28.29
N LEU A 128 11.71 -2.47 -28.99
CA LEU A 128 10.56 -3.15 -28.40
C LEU A 128 10.90 -4.49 -27.73
N GLU A 129 11.99 -5.16 -28.11
CA GLU A 129 12.39 -6.43 -27.48
C GLU A 129 12.88 -6.30 -26.02
N TYR A 130 13.01 -5.10 -25.45
CA TYR A 130 13.76 -4.90 -24.21
C TYR A 130 13.05 -4.21 -23.05
N SER A 131 11.71 -4.23 -23.02
CA SER A 131 10.96 -3.95 -21.79
C SER A 131 10.55 -5.26 -21.11
N MET A 132 11.46 -5.84 -20.32
CA MET A 132 11.19 -6.64 -19.12
C MET A 132 12.50 -7.27 -18.62
N SER A 133 12.81 -7.09 -17.34
CA SER A 133 14.00 -7.55 -16.60
C SER A 133 14.24 -9.08 -16.58
N TRP A 134 13.46 -9.87 -17.33
CA TRP A 134 13.34 -11.31 -17.14
C TRP A 134 14.44 -12.13 -17.83
N GLN A 135 14.91 -11.70 -19.01
CA GLN A 135 15.92 -12.45 -19.78
C GLN A 135 17.29 -12.52 -19.08
N GLY A 136 17.67 -11.48 -18.33
CA GLY A 136 18.95 -11.45 -17.59
C GLY A 136 19.01 -12.44 -16.42
N LEU A 137 17.86 -12.78 -15.82
CA LEU A 137 17.77 -13.84 -14.80
C LEU A 137 17.85 -15.23 -15.42
N GLN A 138 17.22 -15.44 -16.58
CA GLN A 138 17.30 -16.69 -17.34
C GLN A 138 18.74 -17.02 -17.74
N TRP A 139 19.51 -16.04 -18.25
CA TRP A 139 20.91 -16.25 -18.63
C TRP A 139 21.85 -16.51 -17.45
N ARG A 140 21.55 -15.99 -16.25
CA ARG A 140 22.30 -16.32 -15.03
C ARG A 140 22.04 -17.74 -14.57
N TRP A 141 20.79 -18.20 -14.69
CA TRP A 141 20.45 -19.59 -14.44
C TRP A 141 21.10 -20.51 -15.48
N GLU A 142 21.08 -20.13 -16.75
CA GLU A 142 21.73 -20.88 -17.81
C GLU A 142 23.25 -20.95 -17.63
N ALA A 143 23.92 -19.85 -17.27
CA ALA A 143 25.34 -19.84 -16.91
C ALA A 143 25.64 -20.74 -15.71
N TRP A 144 24.78 -20.73 -14.68
CA TRP A 144 24.92 -21.61 -13.53
C TRP A 144 24.73 -23.09 -13.89
N LYS A 145 23.79 -23.40 -14.79
CA LYS A 145 23.51 -24.77 -15.25
C LYS A 145 24.57 -25.31 -16.21
N THR A 146 25.16 -24.45 -17.04
CA THR A 146 26.12 -24.83 -18.09
C THR A 146 27.58 -24.70 -17.66
N GLY A 147 27.86 -24.07 -16.50
CA GLY A 147 29.23 -23.89 -15.99
C GLY A 147 30.07 -22.88 -16.78
N ARG A 148 29.48 -22.19 -17.76
CA ARG A 148 30.16 -21.18 -18.57
C ARG A 148 30.17 -19.83 -17.85
N PRO A 149 31.22 -19.01 -18.00
CA PRO A 149 31.22 -17.65 -17.46
C PRO A 149 29.99 -16.89 -17.94
N PHE A 150 29.34 -16.15 -17.04
CA PHE A 150 28.17 -15.33 -17.38
C PHE A 150 28.46 -14.39 -18.57
N VAL A 151 29.71 -13.92 -18.69
CA VAL A 151 30.17 -13.11 -19.82
C VAL A 151 30.06 -13.86 -21.15
N GLU A 152 30.36 -15.15 -21.19
CA GLU A 152 30.29 -15.98 -22.40
C GLU A 152 28.82 -16.20 -22.85
N VAL A 153 27.94 -16.52 -21.88
CA VAL A 153 26.49 -16.69 -22.14
C VAL A 153 25.86 -15.39 -22.63
N VAL A 154 26.29 -14.26 -22.08
CA VAL A 154 25.86 -12.92 -22.52
C VAL A 154 26.48 -12.57 -23.88
N LEU A 155 27.75 -12.90 -24.13
CA LEU A 155 28.47 -12.59 -25.37
C LEU A 155 27.80 -13.23 -26.59
N LEU A 156 27.37 -14.50 -26.48
CA LEU A 156 26.66 -15.22 -27.55
C LEU A 156 25.30 -14.60 -27.89
N HIS A 157 24.66 -13.90 -26.95
CA HIS A 157 23.31 -13.34 -27.10
C HIS A 157 23.27 -11.80 -27.20
N THR A 158 24.42 -11.12 -27.27
CA THR A 158 24.48 -9.63 -27.28
C THR A 158 25.27 -9.01 -28.45
N LEU A 159 25.76 -9.83 -29.39
CA LEU A 159 26.36 -9.35 -30.63
C LEU A 159 25.28 -8.75 -31.55
N ARG A 160 25.31 -7.43 -31.78
CA ARG A 160 24.36 -6.78 -32.69
C ARG A 160 24.74 -7.01 -34.15
N PHE A 161 26.02 -6.74 -34.45
CA PHE A 161 26.64 -7.09 -35.71
C PHE A 161 28.16 -7.17 -35.55
N ARG A 162 28.81 -7.92 -36.43
CA ARG A 162 30.26 -7.95 -36.62
C ARG A 162 30.57 -8.08 -38.10
N VAL A 163 31.49 -7.27 -38.59
CA VAL A 163 32.10 -7.47 -39.90
C VAL A 163 33.12 -8.58 -39.79
N GLU A 164 32.91 -9.64 -40.57
CA GLU A 164 33.75 -10.84 -40.59
C GLU A 164 34.89 -10.72 -41.59
N GLN A 165 34.58 -10.24 -42.80
CA GLN A 165 35.54 -10.16 -43.91
C GLN A 165 35.24 -8.95 -44.79
N VAL A 166 36.29 -8.36 -45.36
CA VAL A 166 36.21 -7.25 -46.31
C VAL A 166 37.07 -7.58 -47.53
N PHE A 167 36.49 -7.50 -48.71
CA PHE A 167 37.11 -7.76 -50.00
C PHE A 167 37.13 -6.48 -50.83
N LEU A 168 38.29 -6.12 -51.36
CA LEU A 168 38.44 -5.06 -52.34
C LEU A 168 38.65 -5.72 -53.71
N ILE A 169 37.76 -5.44 -54.66
CA ILE A 169 37.70 -6.11 -55.97
C ILE A 169 37.75 -5.06 -57.07
N HIS A 170 38.48 -5.30 -58.16
CA HIS A 170 38.53 -4.38 -59.29
C HIS A 170 37.26 -4.47 -60.15
N LYS A 171 36.60 -3.34 -60.42
CA LYS A 171 35.27 -3.32 -61.07
C LYS A 171 35.28 -3.87 -62.50
N LYS A 172 36.34 -3.63 -63.27
CA LYS A 172 36.39 -4.05 -64.69
C LYS A 172 36.81 -5.50 -64.89
N THR A 173 37.65 -6.04 -64.00
CA THR A 173 38.24 -7.39 -64.17
C THR A 173 37.69 -8.42 -63.20
N GLY A 174 37.02 -8.01 -62.11
CA GLY A 174 36.53 -8.91 -61.07
C GLY A 174 37.63 -9.55 -60.21
N LEU A 175 38.89 -9.15 -60.41
CA LEU A 175 40.03 -9.68 -59.67
C LEU A 175 40.08 -9.08 -58.25
N LEU A 176 40.42 -9.93 -57.29
CA LEU A 176 40.63 -9.54 -55.90
C LEU A 176 41.91 -8.69 -55.80
N LEU A 177 41.77 -7.46 -55.32
CA LEU A 177 42.87 -6.53 -55.07
C LEU A 177 43.45 -6.72 -53.68
N ASN A 178 42.59 -6.83 -52.66
CA ASN A 178 43.02 -7.08 -51.28
C ASN A 178 41.88 -7.67 -50.43
N HIS A 179 42.22 -8.36 -49.34
CA HIS A 179 41.27 -8.98 -48.42
C HIS A 179 41.74 -8.88 -46.98
N VAL A 180 40.79 -8.66 -46.07
CA VAL A 180 41.01 -8.59 -44.64
C VAL A 180 39.92 -9.37 -43.90
N MET A 181 40.30 -10.07 -42.84
CA MET A 181 39.40 -10.90 -42.02
C MET A 181 39.55 -10.60 -40.53
N ALA A 182 38.46 -10.75 -39.79
CA ALA A 182 38.45 -10.57 -38.34
C ALA A 182 38.99 -11.82 -37.60
N ASP A 183 39.57 -11.63 -36.42
CA ASP A 183 40.20 -12.70 -35.63
C ASP A 183 39.24 -13.89 -35.35
N GLY A 184 39.74 -15.10 -35.58
CA GLY A 184 39.01 -16.36 -35.30
C GLY A 184 38.17 -16.91 -36.46
N ILE A 185 38.30 -16.38 -37.68
CA ILE A 185 37.62 -16.87 -38.88
C ILE A 185 38.62 -17.59 -39.78
N SER A 186 38.24 -18.76 -40.30
CA SER A 186 39.08 -19.55 -41.21
C SER A 186 39.10 -18.96 -42.63
N SER A 187 40.29 -18.65 -43.17
CA SER A 187 40.48 -18.31 -44.59
C SER A 187 40.33 -19.58 -45.44
N GLN A 188 39.22 -19.68 -46.16
CA GLN A 188 39.11 -20.63 -47.28
C GLN A 188 38.55 -19.92 -48.50
N GLY A 189 39.34 -19.88 -49.57
CA GLY A 189 38.87 -19.54 -50.92
C GLY A 189 38.67 -18.06 -51.21
N GLU A 190 39.60 -17.17 -50.83
CA GLU A 190 39.54 -15.72 -51.07
C GLU A 190 39.28 -15.35 -52.55
N ALA A 191 40.05 -15.95 -53.46
CA ALA A 191 39.88 -15.75 -54.90
C ALA A 191 38.59 -16.39 -55.45
N ALA A 192 38.12 -17.48 -54.84
CA ALA A 192 36.89 -18.16 -55.23
C ALA A 192 35.64 -17.34 -54.88
N ILE A 193 35.64 -16.65 -53.73
CA ILE A 193 34.56 -15.75 -53.32
C ILE A 193 34.52 -14.52 -54.22
N SER A 194 35.67 -13.91 -54.56
CA SER A 194 35.74 -12.82 -55.53
C SER A 194 35.23 -13.23 -56.92
N GLY A 195 35.63 -14.42 -57.38
CA GLY A 195 35.16 -14.98 -58.66
C GLY A 195 33.66 -15.27 -58.67
N MET A 196 33.12 -15.82 -57.58
CA MET A 196 31.68 -16.06 -57.43
C MET A 196 30.90 -14.74 -57.38
N LEU A 197 31.36 -13.75 -56.62
CA LEU A 197 30.68 -12.45 -56.53
C LEU A 197 30.64 -11.74 -57.88
N THR A 198 31.74 -11.78 -58.63
CA THR A 198 31.81 -11.23 -60.00
C THR A 198 30.84 -11.98 -60.91
N ALA A 199 30.84 -13.32 -60.89
CA ALA A 199 29.94 -14.13 -61.72
C ALA A 199 28.45 -13.89 -61.38
N ILE A 200 28.11 -13.70 -60.11
CA ILE A 200 26.74 -13.34 -59.70
C ILE A 200 26.39 -11.94 -60.21
N GLN A 201 27.31 -10.98 -60.16
CA GLN A 201 27.08 -9.64 -60.69
C GLN A 201 26.86 -9.66 -62.20
N ASP A 202 27.68 -10.40 -62.95
CA ASP A 202 27.54 -10.56 -64.39
C ASP A 202 26.20 -11.23 -64.74
N PHE A 203 25.82 -12.29 -64.01
CA PHE A 203 24.53 -12.94 -64.18
C PHE A 203 23.34 -11.99 -63.94
N VAL A 204 23.40 -11.18 -62.87
CA VAL A 204 22.34 -10.21 -62.56
C VAL A 204 22.26 -9.14 -63.65
N ARG A 205 23.40 -8.64 -64.12
CA ARG A 205 23.46 -7.63 -65.18
C ARG A 205 22.90 -8.15 -66.50
N ASP A 206 23.25 -9.37 -66.88
CA ASP A 206 22.80 -10.01 -68.11
C ASP A 206 21.31 -10.38 -68.07
N SER A 207 20.81 -10.79 -66.90
CA SER A 207 19.42 -11.25 -66.74
C SER A 207 18.40 -10.12 -66.63
N PHE A 208 18.77 -8.97 -66.05
CA PHE A 208 17.80 -7.91 -65.69
C PHE A 208 17.86 -6.64 -66.56
N GLN A 209 18.72 -6.58 -67.59
CA GLN A 209 18.86 -5.43 -68.52
C GLN A 209 18.89 -4.05 -67.81
N GLN A 210 19.50 -3.98 -66.63
CA GLN A 210 19.67 -2.71 -65.91
C GLN A 210 20.83 -1.89 -66.50
N GLY A 211 20.72 -0.56 -66.40
CA GLY A 211 21.78 0.36 -66.81
C GLY A 211 23.11 0.04 -66.11
N GLN A 212 24.24 0.44 -66.71
CA GLN A 212 25.60 0.04 -66.31
C GLN A 212 25.99 0.36 -64.85
N ASP A 213 25.16 1.10 -64.11
CA ASP A 213 25.41 1.58 -62.75
C ASP A 213 24.45 1.01 -61.67
N GLU A 214 23.48 0.16 -62.01
CA GLU A 214 22.65 -0.54 -61.01
C GLU A 214 23.14 -2.00 -60.84
N GLY A 215 24.01 -2.23 -59.85
CA GLY A 215 24.49 -3.57 -59.52
C GLY A 215 23.97 -4.10 -58.18
N LEU A 216 24.36 -5.32 -57.82
CA LEU A 216 23.94 -5.98 -56.59
C LEU A 216 24.39 -5.18 -55.35
N GLU A 217 23.44 -4.72 -54.51
CA GLU A 217 23.73 -3.92 -53.30
C GLU A 217 23.93 -4.78 -52.03
N SER A 218 23.30 -5.96 -51.98
CA SER A 218 23.43 -6.89 -50.87
C SER A 218 23.03 -8.32 -51.26
N LEU A 219 23.69 -9.30 -50.65
CA LEU A 219 23.40 -10.73 -50.78
C LEU A 219 23.29 -11.35 -49.39
N ARG A 220 22.28 -12.18 -49.14
CA ARG A 220 22.11 -12.86 -47.83
C ARG A 220 22.26 -14.37 -48.00
N ILE A 221 23.17 -14.96 -47.23
CA ILE A 221 23.51 -16.39 -47.22
C ILE A 221 23.43 -16.89 -45.78
N GLY A 222 22.32 -17.53 -45.41
CA GLY A 222 22.07 -17.95 -44.02
C GLY A 222 22.09 -16.76 -43.06
N ASP A 223 22.98 -16.81 -42.07
CA ASP A 223 23.17 -15.78 -41.04
C ASP A 223 24.16 -14.66 -41.45
N LEU A 224 24.73 -14.78 -42.66
CA LEU A 224 25.68 -13.82 -43.21
C LEU A 224 25.00 -12.92 -44.25
N THR A 225 25.29 -11.63 -44.16
CA THR A 225 24.89 -10.64 -45.15
C THR A 225 26.14 -10.06 -45.78
N VAL A 226 26.28 -10.19 -47.08
CA VAL A 226 27.33 -9.55 -47.87
C VAL A 226 26.78 -8.22 -48.38
N TRP A 227 27.40 -7.12 -47.98
CA TRP A 227 27.13 -5.79 -48.55
C TRP A 227 28.14 -5.48 -49.63
N ILE A 228 27.67 -4.89 -50.72
CA ILE A 228 28.50 -4.58 -51.88
C ILE A 228 28.33 -3.09 -52.15
N GLU A 229 29.40 -2.34 -51.93
CA GLU A 229 29.48 -0.91 -52.27
C GLU A 229 30.32 -0.74 -53.54
N GLN A 230 29.80 0.03 -54.50
CA GLN A 230 30.40 0.19 -55.81
C GLN A 230 30.92 1.62 -55.97
N GLY A 231 32.16 1.76 -56.42
CA GLY A 231 32.67 3.04 -56.90
C GLY A 231 33.00 2.99 -58.39
N SER A 232 33.75 3.98 -58.90
CA SER A 232 34.04 4.09 -60.34
C SER A 232 34.93 2.95 -60.87
N SER A 233 35.94 2.52 -60.10
CA SER A 233 36.95 1.55 -60.55
C SER A 233 37.16 0.34 -59.61
N ALA A 234 36.61 0.36 -58.39
CA ALA A 234 36.67 -0.77 -57.46
C ALA A 234 35.34 -1.00 -56.74
N ILE A 235 35.18 -2.19 -56.21
CA ILE A 235 34.02 -2.69 -55.47
C ILE A 235 34.50 -3.14 -54.09
N LEU A 236 33.79 -2.75 -53.04
CA LEU A 236 34.04 -3.17 -51.67
C LEU A 236 32.94 -4.14 -51.23
N ALA A 237 33.28 -5.41 -51.05
CA ALA A 237 32.36 -6.43 -50.58
C ALA A 237 32.65 -6.79 -49.11
N THR A 238 31.66 -6.61 -48.24
CA THR A 238 31.81 -6.77 -46.78
C THR A 238 30.87 -7.86 -46.28
N VAL A 239 31.42 -8.92 -45.67
CA VAL A 239 30.67 -10.02 -45.06
C VAL A 239 30.37 -9.68 -43.61
N ILE A 240 29.09 -9.67 -43.26
CA ILE A 240 28.60 -9.20 -41.96
C ILE A 240 27.73 -10.28 -41.33
N ARG A 241 28.01 -10.61 -40.07
CA ARG A 241 27.11 -11.41 -39.23
C ARG A 241 26.23 -10.50 -38.38
N GLY A 242 24.93 -10.73 -38.39
CA GLY A 242 23.95 -9.95 -37.61
C GLY A 242 23.32 -8.78 -38.38
N THR A 243 22.83 -7.78 -37.65
CA THR A 243 22.09 -6.63 -38.23
C THR A 243 22.91 -5.34 -38.16
N PRO A 244 23.68 -5.01 -39.21
CA PRO A 244 24.50 -3.80 -39.23
C PRO A 244 23.67 -2.50 -39.25
N PRO A 245 24.12 -1.43 -38.55
CA PRO A 245 23.49 -0.12 -38.60
C PRO A 245 23.82 0.60 -39.92
N VAL A 246 22.94 1.52 -40.33
CA VAL A 246 23.11 2.32 -41.55
C VAL A 246 24.44 3.09 -41.58
N LYS A 247 24.90 3.59 -40.42
CA LYS A 247 26.18 4.30 -40.27
C LYS A 247 27.40 3.49 -40.73
N LEU A 248 27.35 2.15 -40.66
CA LEU A 248 28.43 1.30 -41.17
C LEU A 248 28.54 1.42 -42.68
N ARG A 249 27.41 1.55 -43.38
CA ARG A 249 27.39 1.71 -44.84
C ARG A 249 28.02 3.02 -45.28
N ASP A 250 27.72 4.12 -44.58
CA ASP A 250 28.33 5.43 -44.82
C ASP A 250 29.86 5.37 -44.64
N PHE A 251 30.32 4.63 -43.62
CA PHE A 251 31.73 4.41 -43.36
C PHE A 251 32.40 3.61 -44.49
N LEU A 252 31.79 2.52 -44.94
CA LEU A 252 32.31 1.71 -46.06
C LEU A 252 32.41 2.53 -47.36
N GLN A 253 31.43 3.38 -47.65
CA GLN A 253 31.46 4.28 -48.81
C GLN A 253 32.60 5.30 -48.69
N THR A 254 32.74 5.95 -47.54
CA THR A 254 33.81 6.93 -47.30
C THR A 254 35.20 6.29 -47.44
N THR A 255 35.38 5.07 -46.94
CA THR A 255 36.63 4.31 -47.12
C THR A 255 36.90 4.01 -48.60
N LEU A 256 35.88 3.55 -49.35
CA LEU A 256 36.02 3.27 -50.78
C LEU A 256 36.36 4.52 -51.60
N GLU A 257 35.71 5.65 -51.31
CA GLU A 257 36.00 6.95 -51.93
C GLU A 257 37.43 7.41 -51.64
N SER A 258 37.88 7.26 -50.38
CA SER A 258 39.25 7.60 -49.97
C SER A 258 40.28 6.75 -50.73
N LEU A 259 40.00 5.45 -50.87
CA LEU A 259 40.84 4.53 -51.66
C LEU A 259 40.83 4.91 -53.16
N HIS A 260 39.72 5.39 -53.70
CA HIS A 260 39.65 5.83 -55.10
C HIS A 260 40.44 7.10 -55.36
N VAL A 261 40.41 8.06 -54.43
CA VAL A 261 41.21 9.29 -54.54
C VAL A 261 42.70 8.97 -54.45
N GLN A 262 43.09 8.13 -53.50
CA GLN A 262 44.50 7.83 -53.23
C GLN A 262 45.13 6.91 -54.30
N TYR A 263 44.38 5.94 -54.83
CA TYR A 263 44.88 4.92 -55.76
C TYR A 263 44.27 5.04 -57.17
N TRP A 264 43.82 6.23 -57.56
CA TRP A 264 43.14 6.47 -58.85
C TRP A 264 43.90 5.91 -60.06
N ASP A 265 45.19 6.26 -60.18
CA ASP A 265 46.02 5.87 -61.32
C ASP A 265 46.25 4.35 -61.38
N SER A 266 46.53 3.74 -60.21
CA SER A 266 46.73 2.30 -60.07
C SER A 266 45.46 1.49 -60.35
N LEU A 267 44.27 2.03 -60.03
CA LEU A 267 42.99 1.41 -60.33
C LEU A 267 42.60 1.52 -61.81
N GLN A 268 42.94 2.62 -62.50
CA GLN A 268 42.64 2.76 -63.92
C GLN A 268 43.53 1.89 -64.81
N ASN A 269 44.80 1.79 -64.46
CA ASN A 269 45.83 1.08 -65.22
C ASN A 269 46.08 -0.36 -64.73
N PHE A 270 45.11 -0.96 -64.03
CA PHE A 270 45.26 -2.29 -63.45
C PHE A 270 45.42 -3.38 -64.52
N GLN A 271 46.60 -4.01 -64.57
CA GLN A 271 46.94 -5.11 -65.48
C GLN A 271 47.06 -6.48 -64.79
N GLY A 272 46.47 -6.63 -63.59
CA GLY A 272 46.43 -7.91 -62.88
C GLY A 272 47.45 -8.09 -61.75
N ASP A 273 48.29 -7.09 -61.46
CA ASP A 273 49.18 -7.10 -60.29
C ASP A 273 48.52 -6.42 -59.08
N ALA A 274 48.16 -7.24 -58.09
CA ALA A 274 47.50 -6.79 -56.88
C ALA A 274 48.48 -6.33 -55.77
N ALA A 275 49.80 -6.46 -55.96
CA ALA A 275 50.80 -6.18 -54.93
C ALA A 275 50.74 -4.72 -54.41
N VAL A 276 50.42 -3.78 -55.30
CA VAL A 276 50.29 -2.35 -54.97
C VAL A 276 49.15 -2.10 -53.96
N PHE A 277 48.12 -2.96 -53.97
CA PHE A 277 46.95 -2.80 -53.12
C PHE A 277 47.12 -3.44 -51.74
N LEU A 278 48.22 -4.12 -51.44
CA LEU A 278 48.50 -4.63 -50.09
C LEU A 278 48.61 -3.50 -49.06
N GLU A 279 49.05 -2.32 -49.48
CA GLU A 279 49.14 -1.11 -48.64
C GLU A 279 47.75 -0.56 -48.22
N THR A 280 46.67 -1.02 -48.85
CA THR A 280 45.29 -0.66 -48.46
C THR A 280 44.80 -1.39 -47.22
N ARG A 281 45.56 -2.39 -46.72
CA ARG A 281 45.16 -3.25 -45.60
C ARG A 281 44.75 -2.50 -44.33
N PRO A 282 45.44 -1.46 -43.83
CA PRO A 282 45.02 -0.74 -42.63
C PRO A 282 43.63 -0.09 -42.78
N HIS A 283 43.34 0.48 -43.95
CA HIS A 283 42.04 1.08 -44.25
C HIS A 283 40.91 0.04 -44.32
N LEU A 284 41.23 -1.18 -44.75
CA LEU A 284 40.29 -2.31 -44.75
C LEU A 284 40.12 -2.93 -43.36
N GLU A 285 41.15 -2.93 -42.52
CA GLU A 285 41.09 -3.36 -41.11
C GLU A 285 40.19 -2.44 -40.28
N ASP A 286 40.20 -1.13 -40.53
CA ASP A 286 39.27 -0.18 -39.89
C ASP A 286 37.79 -0.48 -40.21
N CYS A 287 37.53 -1.18 -41.31
CA CYS A 287 36.19 -1.62 -41.70
C CYS A 287 35.72 -2.87 -40.91
N LEU A 288 36.61 -3.57 -40.20
CA LEU A 288 36.27 -4.72 -39.34
C LEU A 288 35.62 -4.29 -38.01
N GLN A 289 34.52 -3.55 -38.09
CA GLN A 289 33.82 -3.06 -36.90
C GLN A 289 32.97 -4.15 -36.25
N ALA A 290 32.98 -4.18 -34.91
CA ALA A 290 32.08 -4.99 -34.11
C ALA A 290 31.37 -4.10 -33.09
N GLN A 291 30.04 -4.16 -33.04
CA GLN A 291 29.25 -3.41 -32.05
C GLN A 291 28.47 -4.35 -31.14
N PHE A 292 28.73 -4.22 -29.85
CA PHE A 292 28.03 -4.93 -28.79
C PHE A 292 26.99 -4.01 -28.13
N VAL A 293 25.80 -4.53 -27.82
CA VAL A 293 24.74 -3.74 -27.17
C VAL A 293 25.14 -3.45 -25.72
N LYS A 294 25.53 -2.21 -25.42
CA LYS A 294 25.79 -1.75 -24.05
C LYS A 294 24.46 -1.48 -23.34
N ARG A 295 23.83 -2.53 -22.78
CA ARG A 295 22.56 -2.41 -22.04
C ARG A 295 22.82 -1.64 -20.73
N ARG A 296 22.10 -0.53 -20.48
CA ARG A 296 22.17 0.22 -19.21
C ARG A 296 21.64 -0.67 -18.08
N LYS A 297 22.37 -0.69 -16.96
CA LYS A 297 22.03 -1.46 -15.75
C LYS A 297 20.64 -1.04 -15.26
N GLY A 298 19.68 -1.97 -15.24
CA GLY A 298 18.45 -1.80 -14.47
C GLY A 298 18.75 -1.76 -12.97
N LEU A 299 17.79 -1.27 -12.17
CA LEU A 299 17.91 -1.29 -10.70
C LEU A 299 18.26 -2.71 -10.22
N PRO A 300 19.27 -2.86 -9.34
CA PRO A 300 19.75 -4.17 -8.92
C PRO A 300 18.64 -4.95 -8.20
N VAL A 301 18.63 -6.28 -8.30
CA VAL A 301 17.69 -7.17 -7.56
C VAL A 301 17.67 -6.87 -6.06
N VAL A 302 18.80 -6.39 -5.52
CA VAL A 302 18.93 -5.90 -4.15
C VAL A 302 17.92 -4.81 -3.81
N PHE A 303 17.59 -3.92 -4.74
CA PHE A 303 16.58 -2.88 -4.55
C PHE A 303 15.21 -3.48 -4.26
N TRP A 304 14.77 -4.45 -5.08
CA TRP A 304 13.47 -5.12 -4.88
C TRP A 304 13.43 -5.94 -3.59
N GLY A 305 14.52 -6.66 -3.28
CA GLY A 305 14.66 -7.37 -2.01
C GLY A 305 14.58 -6.43 -0.81
N LEU A 306 15.22 -5.26 -0.88
CA LEU A 306 15.20 -4.25 0.18
C LEU A 306 13.83 -3.61 0.34
N THR A 307 13.11 -3.32 -0.75
CA THR A 307 11.71 -2.86 -0.67
C THR A 307 10.76 -3.90 -0.08
N ALA A 308 10.90 -5.18 -0.45
CA ALA A 308 10.07 -6.25 0.12
C ALA A 308 10.35 -6.42 1.63
N PHE A 309 11.61 -6.36 2.03
CA PHE A 309 12.00 -6.37 3.45
C PHE A 309 11.45 -5.17 4.22
N LEU A 310 11.52 -3.97 3.64
CA LEU A 310 11.00 -2.74 4.27
C LEU A 310 9.47 -2.79 4.41
N LEU A 311 8.76 -3.33 3.42
CA LEU A 311 7.31 -3.56 3.50
C LEU A 311 6.95 -4.62 4.56
N ALA A 312 7.74 -5.69 4.69
CA ALA A 312 7.55 -6.68 5.76
C ALA A 312 7.78 -6.07 7.15
N LEU A 313 8.80 -5.22 7.31
CA LEU A 313 9.05 -4.46 8.54
C LEU A 313 7.90 -3.51 8.88
N LEU A 314 7.37 -2.77 7.89
CA LEU A 314 6.21 -1.91 8.07
C LEU A 314 4.96 -2.70 8.45
N GLY A 315 4.73 -3.84 7.79
CA GLY A 315 3.61 -4.72 8.12
C GLY A 315 3.71 -5.31 9.53
N TRP A 316 4.91 -5.75 9.93
CA TRP A 316 5.19 -6.22 11.29
C TRP A 316 4.98 -5.11 12.33
N TRP A 317 5.48 -3.91 12.07
CA TRP A 317 5.30 -2.75 12.95
C TRP A 317 3.82 -2.38 13.09
N ALA A 318 3.07 -2.34 11.98
CA ALA A 318 1.64 -2.06 12.00
C ALA A 318 0.84 -3.13 12.76
N TYR A 319 1.21 -4.41 12.61
CA TYR A 319 0.59 -5.51 13.35
C TYR A 319 0.84 -5.38 14.86
N GLN A 320 2.07 -5.12 15.28
CA GLN A 320 2.42 -4.90 16.68
C GLN A 320 1.74 -3.66 17.26
N ALA A 321 1.71 -2.55 16.52
CA ALA A 321 1.01 -1.33 16.92
C ALA A 321 -0.50 -1.57 17.11
N SER A 322 -1.11 -2.39 16.24
CA SER A 322 -2.54 -2.73 16.35
C SER A 322 -2.82 -3.59 17.60
N LEU A 323 -1.99 -4.58 17.91
CA LEU A 323 -2.14 -5.41 19.11
C LEU A 323 -2.01 -4.56 20.38
N ASN A 324 -0.98 -3.72 20.46
CA ASN A 324 -0.78 -2.83 21.59
C ASN A 324 -1.94 -1.84 21.77
N HIS A 325 -2.51 -1.34 20.66
CA HIS A 325 -3.66 -0.44 20.73
C HIS A 325 -4.90 -1.15 21.31
N GLN A 326 -5.16 -2.40 20.89
CA GLN A 326 -6.27 -3.18 21.45
C GLN A 326 -6.10 -3.43 22.94
N GLN A 327 -4.92 -3.91 23.38
CA GLN A 327 -4.63 -4.15 24.80
C GLN A 327 -4.75 -2.85 25.62
N TRP A 328 -4.26 -1.74 25.08
CA TRP A 328 -4.37 -0.42 25.72
C TRP A 328 -5.83 0.02 25.90
N THR A 329 -6.65 -0.12 24.86
CA THR A 329 -8.08 0.25 24.95
C THR A 329 -8.86 -0.63 25.91
N GLU A 330 -8.57 -1.93 25.95
CA GLU A 330 -9.23 -2.85 26.88
C GLU A 330 -8.78 -2.59 28.33
N LEU A 331 -7.51 -2.26 28.56
CA LEU A 331 -7.01 -1.86 29.87
C LEU A 331 -7.73 -0.61 30.38
N LEU A 332 -7.83 0.45 29.57
CA LEU A 332 -8.54 1.68 29.94
C LEU A 332 -10.00 1.41 30.27
N LYS A 333 -10.65 0.57 29.46
CA LYS A 333 -12.05 0.18 29.66
C LYS A 333 -12.22 -0.62 30.95
N ARG A 334 -11.31 -1.56 31.25
CA ARG A 334 -11.33 -2.38 32.46
C ARG A 334 -11.09 -1.57 33.72
N ILE A 335 -10.11 -0.66 33.70
CA ILE A 335 -9.83 0.26 34.82
C ILE A 335 -11.03 1.19 35.06
N ALA A 336 -11.62 1.75 34.01
CA ALA A 336 -12.77 2.64 34.13
C ALA A 336 -14.05 1.92 34.61
N ALA A 337 -14.17 0.62 34.32
CA ALA A 337 -15.28 -0.20 34.78
C ALA A 337 -15.12 -0.69 36.23
N GLU A 338 -13.90 -0.67 36.79
CA GLU A 338 -13.65 -1.16 38.14
C GLU A 338 -14.13 -0.12 39.20
N PRO A 339 -15.07 -0.50 40.08
CA PRO A 339 -15.54 0.40 41.13
C PRO A 339 -14.44 0.74 42.12
N GLY A 340 -14.31 2.03 42.45
CA GLY A 340 -13.35 2.49 43.45
C GLY A 340 -11.97 2.85 42.91
N ILE A 341 -11.78 2.87 41.58
CA ILE A 341 -10.62 3.47 40.93
C ILE A 341 -11.08 4.65 40.10
N VAL A 342 -10.43 5.80 40.27
CA VAL A 342 -10.68 7.00 39.48
C VAL A 342 -9.35 7.50 38.94
N VAL A 343 -9.15 7.37 37.63
CA VAL A 343 -7.97 7.92 36.95
C VAL A 343 -8.20 9.40 36.68
N THR A 344 -7.27 10.23 37.14
CA THR A 344 -7.33 11.70 36.98
C THR A 344 -6.45 12.17 35.83
N THR A 345 -5.23 11.63 35.74
CA THR A 345 -4.28 11.98 34.69
C THR A 345 -3.49 10.74 34.27
N ILE A 346 -3.14 10.68 32.99
CA ILE A 346 -2.27 9.67 32.40
C ILE A 346 -1.07 10.42 31.83
N GLN A 347 0.12 10.10 32.31
CA GLN A 347 1.36 10.74 31.88
C GLN A 347 2.36 9.70 31.38
N GLU A 348 3.24 10.09 30.47
CA GLU A 348 4.28 9.22 29.94
C GLU A 348 5.62 9.62 30.57
N GLU A 349 6.13 8.78 31.48
CA GLU A 349 7.39 9.02 32.20
C GLU A 349 8.41 7.92 31.87
N GLY A 350 9.55 8.29 31.28
CA GLY A 350 10.64 7.35 31.02
C GLY A 350 10.28 6.18 30.09
N GLY A 351 9.33 6.37 29.17
CA GLY A 351 8.84 5.32 28.27
C GLY A 351 7.85 4.35 28.94
N ARG A 352 7.33 4.69 30.12
CA ARG A 352 6.24 3.97 30.80
C ARG A 352 5.04 4.90 30.93
N THR A 353 3.84 4.32 30.82
CA THR A 353 2.62 5.06 31.03
C THR A 353 2.21 5.00 32.49
N VAL A 354 2.25 6.14 33.16
CA VAL A 354 1.94 6.28 34.58
C VAL A 354 0.52 6.81 34.77
N PHE A 355 -0.30 6.02 35.45
CA PHE A 355 -1.67 6.34 35.80
C PHE A 355 -1.71 6.99 37.19
N HIS A 356 -2.18 8.22 37.24
CA HIS A 356 -2.40 8.94 38.49
C HIS A 356 -3.89 9.05 38.81
N GLY A 357 -4.23 8.96 40.09
CA GLY A 357 -5.59 9.26 40.52
C GLY A 357 -5.87 8.81 41.94
N LEU A 358 -7.11 8.38 42.15
CA LEU A 358 -7.61 7.98 43.45
C LEU A 358 -7.99 6.50 43.42
N ARG A 359 -7.65 5.77 44.48
CA ARG A 359 -8.05 4.37 44.66
C ARG A 359 -8.59 4.11 46.06
N ASP A 360 -9.68 3.35 46.14
CA ASP A 360 -10.16 2.80 47.40
C ASP A 360 -9.28 1.62 47.84
N PRO A 361 -8.84 1.53 49.11
CA PRO A 361 -8.03 0.42 49.61
C PRO A 361 -8.67 -0.97 49.42
N LEU A 362 -10.00 -1.05 49.30
CA LEU A 362 -10.74 -2.29 49.06
C LEU A 362 -10.97 -2.59 47.57
N ALA A 363 -10.57 -1.68 46.66
CA ALA A 363 -10.64 -1.90 45.22
C ALA A 363 -9.54 -2.86 44.75
N VAL A 364 -9.78 -3.52 43.61
CA VAL A 364 -8.84 -4.46 43.00
C VAL A 364 -7.49 -3.79 42.75
N ASP A 365 -6.42 -4.58 42.87
CA ASP A 365 -5.08 -4.09 42.59
C ASP A 365 -4.86 -3.87 41.10
N PRO A 366 -4.53 -2.65 40.64
CA PRO A 366 -4.34 -2.34 39.22
C PRO A 366 -3.28 -3.22 38.55
N GLU A 367 -2.28 -3.69 39.30
CA GLU A 367 -1.28 -4.63 38.79
C GLU A 367 -1.90 -5.98 38.38
N ARG A 368 -2.91 -6.48 39.10
CA ARG A 368 -3.66 -7.68 38.69
C ARG A 368 -4.47 -7.45 37.43
N LEU A 369 -4.98 -6.23 37.23
CA LEU A 369 -5.69 -5.86 35.99
C LEU A 369 -4.75 -5.88 34.78
N LEU A 370 -3.46 -5.58 34.96
CA LEU A 370 -2.46 -5.71 33.89
C LEU A 370 -2.28 -7.17 33.48
N GLU A 371 -2.18 -8.08 34.45
CA GLU A 371 -2.03 -9.52 34.20
C GLU A 371 -3.25 -10.11 33.50
N GLU A 372 -4.48 -9.72 33.90
CA GLU A 372 -5.72 -10.17 33.27
C GLU A 372 -5.83 -9.76 31.78
N VAL A 373 -5.40 -8.54 31.44
CA VAL A 373 -5.47 -7.99 30.07
C VAL A 373 -4.25 -8.41 29.22
N GLY A 374 -3.18 -8.90 29.85
CA GLY A 374 -1.93 -9.26 29.18
C GLY A 374 -1.09 -8.04 28.78
N TYR A 375 -1.23 -6.92 29.49
CA TYR A 375 -0.42 -5.72 29.26
C TYR A 375 0.92 -5.83 30.01
N PRO A 376 2.06 -5.52 29.37
CA PRO A 376 3.38 -5.71 29.98
C PRO A 376 3.55 -4.89 31.28
N PRO A 377 3.93 -5.51 32.42
CA PRO A 377 4.03 -4.81 33.71
C PRO A 377 5.06 -3.68 33.73
N TYR A 378 6.10 -3.78 32.91
CA TYR A 378 7.14 -2.75 32.82
C TYR A 378 6.70 -1.52 32.02
N ALA A 379 5.58 -1.58 31.30
CA ALA A 379 5.10 -0.48 30.45
C ALA A 379 4.07 0.41 31.16
N ALA A 380 3.52 -0.03 32.30
CA ALA A 380 2.54 0.71 33.08
C ALA A 380 3.00 0.93 34.53
N GLY A 381 2.77 2.11 35.07
CA GLY A 381 2.97 2.44 36.48
C GLY A 381 1.69 3.00 37.10
N PHE A 382 1.48 2.78 38.40
CA PHE A 382 0.28 3.24 39.10
C PHE A 382 0.63 4.06 40.33
N HIS A 383 0.20 5.32 40.36
CA HIS A 383 0.33 6.22 41.50
C HIS A 383 -1.06 6.68 41.94
N PHE A 384 -1.69 5.89 42.81
CA PHE A 384 -3.01 6.19 43.34
C PHE A 384 -2.93 6.66 44.79
N GLU A 385 -3.56 7.80 45.07
CA GLU A 385 -3.78 8.26 46.43
C GLU A 385 -5.03 7.57 47.03
N PRO A 386 -5.01 7.23 48.33
CA PRO A 386 -6.13 6.57 48.96
C PRO A 386 -7.35 7.51 49.08
N PHE A 387 -8.52 7.02 48.69
CA PHE A 387 -9.80 7.69 48.97
C PHE A 387 -10.88 6.68 49.36
N ILE A 388 -12.03 7.15 49.82
CA ILE A 388 -13.16 6.30 50.19
C ILE A 388 -14.24 6.45 49.12
N ALA A 389 -14.45 5.41 48.33
CA ALA A 389 -15.56 5.36 47.38
C ALA A 389 -16.87 5.05 48.12
N LEU A 390 -17.91 5.84 47.83
CA LEU A 390 -19.26 5.68 48.37
C LEU A 390 -20.22 5.04 47.35
N THR A 391 -19.68 4.37 46.32
CA THR A 391 -20.49 3.58 45.39
C THR A 391 -21.09 2.37 46.11
N PRO A 392 -22.30 1.90 45.75
CA PRO A 392 -22.98 0.81 46.44
C PRO A 392 -22.11 -0.46 46.57
N GLU A 393 -21.34 -0.80 45.53
CA GLU A 393 -20.46 -1.97 45.53
C GLU A 393 -19.31 -1.85 46.54
N MET A 394 -18.71 -0.65 46.65
CA MET A 394 -17.60 -0.40 47.57
C MET A 394 -18.08 -0.32 49.02
N VAL A 395 -19.24 0.31 49.25
CA VAL A 395 -19.90 0.30 50.56
C VAL A 395 -20.28 -1.13 50.96
N ARG A 396 -20.77 -1.96 50.04
CA ARG A 396 -21.07 -3.37 50.29
C ARG A 396 -19.83 -4.17 50.67
N LYS A 397 -18.74 -4.06 49.89
CA LYS A 397 -17.45 -4.72 50.20
C LYS A 397 -16.97 -4.33 51.60
N ARG A 398 -16.99 -3.03 51.91
CA ARG A 398 -16.61 -2.50 53.22
C ARG A 398 -17.52 -2.99 54.35
N ALA A 399 -18.82 -3.03 54.12
CA ALA A 399 -19.79 -3.54 55.10
C ALA A 399 -19.55 -5.01 55.41
N ILE A 400 -19.25 -5.84 54.41
CA ILE A 400 -18.90 -7.26 54.62
C ILE A 400 -17.61 -7.37 55.45
N THR A 401 -16.57 -6.59 55.13
CA THR A 401 -15.29 -6.60 55.87
C THR A 401 -15.45 -6.12 57.31
N VAL A 402 -16.30 -5.14 57.58
CA VAL A 402 -16.48 -4.60 58.95
C VAL A 402 -17.44 -5.48 59.77
N LEU A 403 -18.60 -5.82 59.20
CA LEU A 403 -19.68 -6.50 59.91
C LEU A 403 -19.44 -8.01 60.05
N HIS A 404 -18.64 -8.61 59.17
CA HIS A 404 -18.40 -10.05 59.11
C HIS A 404 -19.73 -10.84 59.18
N PRO A 405 -20.62 -10.67 58.19
CA PRO A 405 -21.90 -11.38 58.17
C PRO A 405 -21.69 -12.90 58.08
N PRO A 406 -22.49 -13.71 58.78
CA PRO A 406 -22.51 -15.16 58.57
C PRO A 406 -23.08 -15.49 57.18
N GLU A 407 -22.81 -16.69 56.68
CA GLU A 407 -23.22 -17.12 55.33
C GLU A 407 -24.75 -17.10 55.13
N SER A 408 -25.52 -17.20 56.22
CA SER A 408 -26.98 -17.12 56.21
C SER A 408 -27.51 -15.69 56.05
N VAL A 409 -26.65 -14.67 56.02
CA VAL A 409 -27.05 -13.26 55.90
C VAL A 409 -26.52 -12.64 54.62
N GLU A 410 -27.44 -12.20 53.77
CA GLU A 410 -27.12 -11.40 52.60
C GLU A 410 -27.10 -9.91 52.95
N VAL A 411 -26.09 -9.20 52.43
CA VAL A 411 -25.93 -7.75 52.59
C VAL A 411 -26.15 -7.06 51.24
N SER A 412 -27.11 -6.16 51.19
CA SER A 412 -27.34 -5.27 50.04
C SER A 412 -27.35 -3.80 50.49
N ILE A 413 -27.05 -2.90 49.54
CA ILE A 413 -26.94 -1.45 49.77
C ILE A 413 -27.90 -0.72 48.84
N GLU A 414 -28.80 0.07 49.40
CA GLU A 414 -29.69 0.97 48.65
C GLU A 414 -29.43 2.41 49.09
N GLY A 415 -28.72 3.17 48.26
CA GLY A 415 -28.30 4.53 48.61
C GLY A 415 -27.41 4.52 49.87
N SER A 416 -27.89 5.12 50.96
CA SER A 416 -27.22 5.15 52.26
C SER A 416 -27.78 4.15 53.29
N ARG A 417 -28.64 3.22 52.86
CA ARG A 417 -29.27 2.22 53.72
C ARG A 417 -28.65 0.84 53.46
N ILE A 418 -28.20 0.17 54.54
CA ILE A 418 -27.85 -1.25 54.49
C ILE A 418 -29.12 -2.07 54.70
N ILE A 419 -29.36 -3.06 53.86
CA ILE A 419 -30.43 -4.03 54.03
C ILE A 419 -29.80 -5.39 54.32
N LEU A 420 -30.20 -5.99 55.43
CA LEU A 420 -29.75 -7.31 55.86
C LEU A 420 -30.91 -8.30 55.75
N MET A 421 -30.66 -9.42 55.07
CA MET A 421 -31.68 -10.43 54.80
C MET A 421 -31.18 -11.81 55.24
N GLY A 422 -32.06 -12.62 55.83
CA GLY A 422 -31.74 -14.00 56.20
C GLY A 422 -31.89 -14.30 57.70
N GLU A 423 -31.07 -15.19 58.24
CA GLU A 423 -31.17 -15.63 59.64
C GLU A 423 -29.84 -15.40 60.39
N SER A 424 -29.88 -14.88 61.61
CA SER A 424 -28.68 -14.67 62.42
C SER A 424 -28.97 -14.66 63.92
N SER A 425 -27.92 -14.80 64.73
CA SER A 425 -28.00 -14.75 66.19
C SER A 425 -28.16 -13.33 66.72
N HIS A 426 -28.78 -13.19 67.88
CA HIS A 426 -29.00 -11.91 68.53
C HIS A 426 -27.70 -11.18 68.84
N GLY A 427 -26.65 -11.93 69.20
CA GLY A 427 -25.32 -11.39 69.49
C GLY A 427 -24.70 -10.69 68.28
N TRP A 428 -24.84 -11.27 67.08
CA TRP A 428 -24.36 -10.65 65.84
C TRP A 428 -25.20 -9.43 65.48
N ILE A 429 -26.54 -9.53 65.55
CA ILE A 429 -27.46 -8.42 65.26
C ILE A 429 -27.14 -7.21 66.16
N SER A 430 -26.96 -7.45 67.46
CA SER A 430 -26.56 -6.42 68.44
C SER A 430 -25.21 -5.79 68.11
N LYS A 431 -24.24 -6.56 67.63
CA LYS A 431 -22.92 -6.05 67.19
C LYS A 431 -23.08 -5.17 65.95
N VAL A 432 -23.90 -5.58 64.99
CA VAL A 432 -24.15 -4.85 63.75
C VAL A 432 -24.81 -3.50 64.03
N ILE A 433 -25.87 -3.46 64.84
CA ILE A 433 -26.57 -2.21 65.19
C ILE A 433 -25.59 -1.17 65.77
N ARG A 434 -24.60 -1.61 66.55
CA ARG A 434 -23.57 -0.73 67.14
C ARG A 434 -22.46 -0.32 66.18
N SER A 435 -22.12 -1.15 65.20
CA SER A 435 -20.92 -0.96 64.35
C SER A 435 -21.24 -0.44 62.95
N ALA A 436 -22.41 -0.72 62.41
CA ALA A 436 -22.80 -0.31 61.07
C ALA A 436 -22.84 1.22 60.84
N PRO A 437 -23.24 2.08 61.82
CA PRO A 437 -23.16 3.53 61.64
C PRO A 437 -21.73 4.08 61.49
N ALA A 438 -20.71 3.30 61.86
CA ALA A 438 -19.31 3.69 61.68
C ALA A 438 -18.80 3.46 60.25
N ILE A 439 -19.59 2.83 59.38
CA ILE A 439 -19.21 2.54 58.00
C ILE A 439 -19.46 3.80 57.14
N PRO A 440 -18.43 4.35 56.48
CA PRO A 440 -18.59 5.50 55.59
C PRO A 440 -19.59 5.21 54.46
N GLY A 441 -20.57 6.11 54.30
CA GLY A 441 -21.64 6.00 53.30
C GLY A 441 -22.96 5.42 53.84
N VAL A 442 -22.99 5.00 55.10
CA VAL A 442 -24.16 4.35 55.71
C VAL A 442 -24.79 5.28 56.74
N SER A 443 -26.09 5.51 56.63
CA SER A 443 -26.86 6.31 57.59
C SER A 443 -27.95 5.50 58.29
N GLU A 444 -28.42 4.43 57.67
CA GLU A 444 -29.54 3.63 58.17
C GLU A 444 -29.32 2.13 57.92
N ILE A 445 -29.92 1.31 58.78
CA ILE A 445 -29.86 -0.15 58.71
C ILE A 445 -31.29 -0.69 58.75
N SER A 446 -31.67 -1.48 57.75
CA SER A 446 -32.92 -2.22 57.74
C SER A 446 -32.68 -3.67 58.16
N LEU A 447 -33.39 -4.08 59.22
CA LEU A 447 -33.43 -5.44 59.76
C LEU A 447 -34.76 -6.13 59.49
N GLU A 448 -35.67 -5.52 58.71
CA GLU A 448 -37.05 -5.99 58.52
C GLU A 448 -37.12 -7.40 57.91
N ARG A 449 -36.13 -7.77 57.10
CA ARG A 449 -36.02 -9.07 56.43
C ARG A 449 -35.04 -10.02 57.11
N LEU A 450 -34.60 -9.68 58.31
CA LEU A 450 -33.67 -10.48 59.10
C LEU A 450 -34.43 -11.15 60.24
N VAL A 451 -34.32 -12.46 60.34
CA VAL A 451 -34.91 -13.26 61.42
C VAL A 451 -33.86 -13.50 62.49
N ASP A 452 -34.18 -13.10 63.72
CA ASP A 452 -33.37 -13.40 64.90
C ASP A 452 -33.65 -14.84 65.37
N THR A 453 -32.66 -15.72 65.20
CA THR A 453 -32.79 -17.14 65.51
C THR A 453 -32.91 -17.41 67.01
N ASP A 454 -32.30 -16.57 67.85
CA ASP A 454 -32.35 -16.72 69.30
C ASP A 454 -33.74 -16.32 69.83
N VAL A 455 -34.36 -15.29 69.24
CA VAL A 455 -35.76 -14.91 69.55
C VAL A 455 -36.73 -16.01 69.14
N LYS A 456 -36.60 -16.55 67.92
CA LYS A 456 -37.44 -17.65 67.43
C LYS A 456 -37.32 -18.89 68.31
N GLN A 457 -36.10 -19.24 68.73
CA GLN A 457 -35.86 -20.34 69.66
C GLN A 457 -36.48 -20.07 71.03
N PHE A 458 -36.32 -18.86 71.58
CA PHE A 458 -36.94 -18.47 72.84
C PHE A 458 -38.48 -18.59 72.81
N GLU A 459 -39.12 -18.13 71.74
CA GLU A 459 -40.57 -18.25 71.55
C GLU A 459 -41.02 -19.71 71.43
N SER A 460 -40.24 -20.56 70.74
CA SER A 460 -40.53 -22.00 70.67
C SER A 460 -40.43 -22.69 72.02
N LEU A 461 -39.41 -22.36 72.83
CA LEU A 461 -39.24 -22.87 74.20
C LEU A 461 -40.35 -22.38 75.13
N GLN A 462 -40.83 -21.14 74.96
CA GLN A 462 -41.99 -20.63 75.68
C GLN A 462 -43.25 -21.46 75.36
N VAL A 463 -43.55 -21.69 74.08
CA VAL A 463 -44.72 -22.48 73.67
C VAL A 463 -44.59 -23.92 74.17
N GLU A 464 -43.40 -24.51 74.10
CA GLU A 464 -43.15 -25.86 74.61
C GLU A 464 -43.37 -25.95 76.12
N LEU A 465 -42.87 -24.98 76.90
CA LEU A 465 -43.04 -24.90 78.34
C LEU A 465 -44.51 -24.71 78.73
N GLU A 466 -45.24 -23.81 78.05
CA GLU A 466 -46.66 -23.56 78.31
C GLU A 466 -47.55 -24.75 77.93
N GLY A 467 -47.08 -25.61 77.01
CA GLY A 467 -47.69 -26.90 76.68
C GLY A 467 -47.50 -27.99 77.73
N GLN A 468 -46.56 -27.82 78.69
CA GLN A 468 -46.31 -28.83 79.72
C GLN A 468 -47.36 -28.81 80.83
N ALA A 469 -47.80 -30.00 81.23
CA ALA A 469 -48.71 -30.21 82.35
C ALA A 469 -48.26 -31.39 83.23
N ILE A 470 -48.15 -31.12 84.53
CA ILE A 470 -47.81 -32.13 85.56
C ILE A 470 -49.09 -32.54 86.27
N PHE A 471 -49.42 -33.83 86.23
CA PHE A 471 -50.68 -34.34 86.79
C PHE A 471 -50.53 -34.93 88.19
N PHE A 472 -51.56 -34.72 89.02
CA PHE A 472 -51.62 -35.20 90.39
C PHE A 472 -52.78 -36.18 90.62
N LEU A 473 -52.60 -37.11 91.55
CA LEU A 473 -53.68 -37.97 92.04
C LEU A 473 -54.70 -37.15 92.85
N SER A 474 -55.88 -37.72 93.03
CA SER A 474 -56.96 -37.05 93.77
C SER A 474 -56.57 -36.83 95.23
N GLY A 475 -56.75 -35.61 95.74
CA GLY A 475 -56.45 -35.25 97.14
C GLY A 475 -54.98 -35.33 97.55
N GLN A 476 -54.06 -35.65 96.63
CA GLN A 476 -52.64 -35.80 96.93
C GLN A 476 -51.79 -34.65 96.37
N GLU A 477 -50.65 -34.43 97.00
CA GLU A 477 -49.63 -33.42 96.67
C GLU A 477 -48.32 -34.06 96.20
N THR A 478 -48.22 -35.39 96.30
CA THR A 478 -47.07 -36.18 95.85
C THR A 478 -47.04 -36.31 94.33
N VAL A 479 -45.89 -36.01 93.75
CA VAL A 479 -45.62 -36.22 92.33
C VAL A 479 -45.32 -37.70 92.10
N LEU A 480 -45.97 -38.31 91.10
CA LEU A 480 -45.71 -39.69 90.72
C LEU A 480 -44.37 -39.83 89.99
N ASN A 481 -43.69 -40.97 90.14
CA ASN A 481 -42.41 -41.24 89.46
C ASN A 481 -42.47 -41.05 87.93
N ARG A 482 -43.61 -41.34 87.29
CA ARG A 482 -43.81 -41.09 85.85
C ARG A 482 -43.82 -39.61 85.49
N GLU A 483 -44.31 -38.75 86.39
CA GLU A 483 -44.38 -37.29 86.18
C GLU A 483 -43.06 -36.62 86.56
N LEU A 484 -42.19 -37.27 87.35
CA LEU A 484 -40.82 -36.80 87.60
C LEU A 484 -39.98 -36.73 86.31
N VAL A 485 -40.28 -37.55 85.30
CA VAL A 485 -39.64 -37.46 83.97
C VAL A 485 -40.01 -36.14 83.28
N LYS A 486 -41.29 -35.74 83.34
CA LYS A 486 -41.74 -34.46 82.79
C LYS A 486 -41.18 -33.27 83.54
N ILE A 487 -41.01 -33.37 84.86
CA ILE A 487 -40.37 -32.31 85.66
C ILE A 487 -38.91 -32.13 85.23
N ARG A 488 -38.19 -33.21 84.91
CA ARG A 488 -36.84 -33.11 84.33
C ARG A 488 -36.86 -32.40 82.97
N GLN A 489 -37.77 -32.77 82.07
CA GLN A 489 -37.94 -32.07 80.78
C GLN A 489 -38.24 -30.57 80.95
N VAL A 490 -39.16 -30.22 81.86
CA VAL A 490 -39.46 -28.81 82.20
C VAL A 490 -38.22 -28.10 82.72
N LYS A 491 -37.41 -28.76 83.55
CA LYS A 491 -36.16 -28.20 84.06
C LYS A 491 -35.16 -27.94 82.93
N ASP A 492 -35.00 -28.87 81.99
CA ASP A 492 -34.12 -28.70 80.83
C ASP A 492 -34.58 -27.52 79.96
N ILE A 493 -35.89 -27.44 79.67
CA ILE A 493 -36.50 -26.31 78.95
C ILE A 493 -36.25 -24.99 79.68
N LEU A 494 -36.42 -24.94 81.01
CA LEU A 494 -36.16 -23.73 81.80
C LEU A 494 -34.70 -23.31 81.78
N GLN A 495 -33.75 -24.27 81.76
CA GLN A 495 -32.31 -23.96 81.65
C GLN A 495 -31.96 -23.39 80.28
N GLU A 496 -32.50 -23.96 79.21
CA GLU A 496 -32.33 -23.42 77.85
C GLU A 496 -32.97 -22.03 77.72
N LEU A 497 -34.18 -21.86 78.27
CA LEU A 497 -34.90 -20.59 78.26
C LEU A 497 -34.17 -19.51 79.08
N ASP A 498 -33.56 -19.85 80.22
CA ASP A 498 -32.70 -18.94 81.00
C ASP A 498 -31.47 -18.52 80.19
N THR A 499 -30.82 -19.49 79.53
CA THR A 499 -29.64 -19.23 78.69
C THR A 499 -29.97 -18.29 77.53
N LYS A 500 -31.09 -18.52 76.84
CA LYS A 500 -31.57 -17.65 75.77
C LYS A 500 -32.03 -16.29 76.28
N ALA A 501 -32.70 -16.22 77.43
CA ALA A 501 -33.09 -14.96 78.05
C ALA A 501 -31.87 -14.08 78.39
N VAL A 502 -30.78 -14.66 78.91
CA VAL A 502 -29.52 -13.94 79.15
C VAL A 502 -28.97 -13.36 77.85
N GLN A 503 -28.93 -14.15 76.78
CA GLN A 503 -28.43 -13.73 75.46
C GLN A 503 -29.26 -12.58 74.87
N LEU A 504 -30.58 -12.63 75.04
CA LEU A 504 -31.53 -11.61 74.57
C LEU A 504 -31.66 -10.41 75.51
N GLY A 505 -31.00 -10.42 76.68
CA GLY A 505 -31.16 -9.39 77.70
C GLY A 505 -32.56 -9.33 78.33
N ARG A 506 -33.36 -10.40 78.22
CA ARG A 506 -34.73 -10.50 78.76
C ARG A 506 -34.72 -11.02 80.20
N LYS A 507 -35.76 -10.70 80.96
CA LYS A 507 -35.94 -11.17 82.36
C LYS A 507 -37.33 -11.79 82.58
N PRO A 508 -37.62 -12.96 81.99
CA PRO A 508 -38.94 -13.57 82.06
C PRO A 508 -39.32 -13.97 83.49
N SER A 509 -40.60 -13.83 83.80
CA SER A 509 -41.23 -14.37 85.01
C SER A 509 -42.06 -15.60 84.65
N ILE A 510 -41.78 -16.72 85.30
CA ILE A 510 -42.43 -18.00 85.07
C ILE A 510 -43.43 -18.24 86.20
N TYR A 511 -44.72 -18.32 85.85
CA TYR A 511 -45.80 -18.62 86.77
C TYR A 511 -46.17 -20.10 86.68
N ILE A 512 -46.03 -20.79 87.81
CA ILE A 512 -46.43 -22.17 88.03
C ILE A 512 -47.85 -22.12 88.58
N LEU A 513 -48.82 -22.47 87.74
CA LEU A 513 -50.25 -22.36 88.02
C LEU A 513 -50.80 -23.72 88.43
N GLY A 514 -51.21 -23.83 89.69
CA GLY A 514 -51.83 -25.05 90.22
C GLY A 514 -53.35 -25.04 90.04
N TYR A 515 -53.89 -26.17 89.60
CA TYR A 515 -55.33 -26.39 89.46
C TYR A 515 -55.78 -27.61 90.28
N SER A 516 -57.02 -27.55 90.75
CA SER A 516 -57.71 -28.59 91.50
C SER A 516 -58.99 -29.03 90.80
N SER A 517 -59.46 -30.24 91.09
CA SER A 517 -60.78 -30.69 90.68
C SER A 517 -61.88 -29.86 91.35
N PRO A 518 -63.09 -29.75 90.77
CA PRO A 518 -64.25 -29.11 91.40
C PRO A 518 -64.79 -29.87 92.62
N VAL A 519 -64.28 -31.09 92.88
CA VAL A 519 -64.67 -31.92 94.01
C VAL A 519 -64.01 -31.40 95.30
N GLY A 520 -64.78 -30.78 96.19
CA GLY A 520 -64.33 -30.21 97.46
C GLY A 520 -64.87 -28.80 97.72
N SER A 521 -64.59 -28.22 98.89
CA SER A 521 -64.91 -26.81 99.16
C SER A 521 -63.91 -25.88 98.47
N GLN A 522 -64.34 -24.68 98.09
CA GLN A 522 -63.49 -23.69 97.41
C GLN A 522 -62.19 -23.36 98.17
N PRO A 523 -62.19 -23.17 99.52
CA PRO A 523 -60.96 -22.92 100.27
C PRO A 523 -59.99 -24.12 100.23
N THR A 524 -60.50 -25.33 100.33
CA THR A 524 -59.69 -26.57 100.28
C THR A 524 -59.06 -26.76 98.91
N ASN A 525 -59.84 -26.52 97.85
CA ASN A 525 -59.39 -26.59 96.46
C ASN A 525 -58.31 -25.54 96.16
N MET A 526 -58.51 -24.30 96.62
CA MET A 526 -57.53 -23.24 96.49
C MET A 526 -56.21 -23.60 97.18
N SER A 527 -56.29 -23.98 98.45
CA SER A 527 -55.13 -24.36 99.26
C SER A 527 -54.39 -25.58 98.69
N LEU A 528 -55.11 -26.60 98.21
CA LEU A 528 -54.52 -27.78 97.57
C LEU A 528 -53.84 -27.44 96.24
N SER A 529 -54.43 -26.56 95.43
CA SER A 529 -53.85 -26.11 94.16
C SER A 529 -52.55 -25.32 94.37
N GLU A 530 -52.51 -24.48 95.41
CA GLU A 530 -51.33 -23.71 95.81
C GLU A 530 -50.22 -24.62 96.32
N ARG A 531 -50.53 -25.58 97.20
CA ARG A 531 -49.52 -26.54 97.70
C ARG A 531 -48.91 -27.39 96.58
N ARG A 532 -49.69 -27.80 95.58
CA ARG A 532 -49.17 -28.49 94.38
C ARG A 532 -48.22 -27.62 93.57
N ALA A 533 -48.59 -26.37 93.31
CA ALA A 533 -47.72 -25.43 92.60
C ALA A 533 -46.42 -25.17 93.39
N ASN A 534 -46.51 -25.00 94.70
CA ASN A 534 -45.35 -24.86 95.59
C ASN A 534 -44.48 -26.12 95.61
N LYS A 535 -45.05 -27.32 95.55
CA LYS A 535 -44.28 -28.57 95.50
C LYS A 535 -43.48 -28.68 94.20
N VAL A 536 -44.07 -28.31 93.06
CA VAL A 536 -43.34 -28.25 91.78
C VAL A 536 -42.26 -27.17 91.81
N LEU A 537 -42.56 -26.00 92.38
CA LEU A 537 -41.59 -24.92 92.56
C LEU A 537 -40.38 -25.34 93.41
N GLU A 538 -40.62 -26.06 94.51
CA GLU A 538 -39.57 -26.57 95.38
C GLU A 538 -38.58 -27.46 94.61
N ILE A 539 -39.11 -28.40 93.81
CA ILE A 539 -38.29 -29.30 92.99
C ILE A 539 -37.50 -28.53 91.91
N LEU A 540 -38.12 -27.51 91.29
CA LEU A 540 -37.44 -26.72 90.25
C LEU A 540 -36.40 -25.75 90.83
N ARG A 541 -36.56 -25.29 92.07
CA ARG A 541 -35.63 -24.39 92.77
C ARG A 541 -34.32 -25.05 93.20
N GLU A 542 -34.23 -26.38 93.18
CA GLU A 542 -32.96 -27.09 93.39
C GLU A 542 -31.89 -26.71 92.34
N THR A 543 -32.29 -26.02 91.26
CA THR A 543 -31.41 -25.56 90.19
C THR A 543 -31.41 -24.03 90.13
N PRO A 544 -30.23 -23.38 90.20
CA PRO A 544 -30.17 -21.93 90.07
C PRO A 544 -30.39 -21.49 88.62
N PHE A 545 -31.17 -20.42 88.44
CA PHE A 545 -31.37 -19.71 87.17
C PHE A 545 -30.81 -18.28 87.31
N HIS A 546 -30.28 -17.71 86.23
CA HIS A 546 -29.59 -16.42 86.27
C HIS A 546 -30.57 -15.25 86.20
N VAL A 547 -31.53 -15.31 85.28
CA VAL A 547 -32.46 -14.21 84.98
C VAL A 547 -33.92 -14.58 85.18
N LEU A 548 -34.25 -15.88 85.15
CA LEU A 548 -35.61 -16.34 85.38
C LEU A 548 -36.07 -16.19 86.84
N LYS A 549 -37.30 -15.73 87.00
CA LYS A 549 -37.99 -15.69 88.29
C LYS A 549 -39.17 -16.64 88.31
N LEU A 550 -39.19 -17.58 89.25
CA LEU A 550 -40.25 -18.58 89.40
C LEU A 550 -41.21 -18.20 90.52
N PHE A 551 -42.50 -18.17 90.20
CA PHE A 551 -43.60 -17.91 91.12
C PHE A 551 -44.59 -19.07 91.09
N ALA A 552 -45.06 -19.52 92.25
CA ALA A 552 -46.15 -20.48 92.35
C ALA A 552 -47.45 -19.77 92.72
N THR A 553 -48.56 -20.18 92.14
CA THR A 553 -49.88 -19.60 92.43
C THR A 553 -50.96 -20.66 92.29
N GLY A 554 -51.77 -20.82 93.34
CA GLY A 554 -52.99 -21.63 93.27
C GLY A 554 -54.10 -20.88 92.51
N LYS A 555 -54.72 -21.53 91.53
CA LYS A 555 -55.88 -21.01 90.81
C LYS A 555 -57.19 -21.69 91.22
N GLY A 556 -57.14 -22.71 92.08
CA GLY A 556 -58.30 -23.49 92.47
C GLY A 556 -58.86 -24.26 91.28
N VAL A 557 -60.17 -24.14 91.03
CA VAL A 557 -60.82 -24.82 89.90
C VAL A 557 -60.66 -23.97 88.65
N ASP A 558 -60.15 -24.60 87.59
CA ASP A 558 -60.01 -23.97 86.26
C ASP A 558 -61.39 -23.51 85.73
N PRO A 559 -61.63 -22.20 85.51
CA PRO A 559 -62.91 -21.67 85.08
C PRO A 559 -63.26 -22.02 83.62
N ASP A 560 -62.25 -22.31 82.79
CA ASP A 560 -62.43 -22.53 81.34
C ASP A 560 -62.87 -23.96 81.00
N VAL A 561 -62.83 -24.87 81.98
CA VAL A 561 -63.13 -26.28 81.77
C VAL A 561 -64.59 -26.57 82.09
N LYS A 562 -65.41 -26.78 81.04
CA LYS A 562 -66.83 -27.16 81.18
C LYS A 562 -66.98 -28.60 81.68
N PHE A 563 -67.56 -28.77 82.87
CA PHE A 563 -67.87 -30.08 83.45
C PHE A 563 -69.24 -30.57 82.95
N GLY A 564 -69.25 -31.67 82.20
CA GLY A 564 -70.48 -32.37 81.80
C GLY A 564 -70.80 -33.54 82.75
N PRO A 565 -72.07 -33.95 82.88
CA PRO A 565 -72.45 -35.10 83.70
C PRO A 565 -71.93 -36.39 83.06
N GLY A 566 -70.89 -37.00 83.67
CA GLY A 566 -70.36 -38.31 83.25
C GLY A 566 -68.82 -38.50 83.24
N GLY A 567 -68.01 -37.53 83.67
CA GLY A 567 -66.57 -37.56 83.34
C GLY A 567 -65.58 -37.75 84.50
N GLY A 568 -65.44 -38.95 85.08
CA GLY A 568 -64.31 -39.29 85.98
C GLY A 568 -62.93 -38.99 85.37
N GLN A 569 -62.82 -39.15 84.05
CA GLN A 569 -61.63 -38.89 83.22
C GLN A 569 -61.39 -37.40 82.94
N ARG A 570 -62.43 -36.55 83.00
CA ARG A 570 -62.31 -35.09 82.84
C ARG A 570 -61.87 -34.41 84.14
N TYR A 571 -62.24 -34.95 85.30
CA TYR A 571 -61.77 -34.45 86.59
C TYR A 571 -60.26 -34.68 86.83
N SER A 572 -59.68 -35.73 86.24
CA SER A 572 -58.22 -35.94 86.26
C SER A 572 -57.45 -34.89 85.47
N ALA A 573 -58.03 -34.32 84.40
CA ALA A 573 -57.38 -33.32 83.56
C ALA A 573 -57.17 -31.98 84.28
N ASN A 574 -58.00 -31.67 85.29
CA ASN A 574 -57.89 -30.43 86.09
C ASN A 574 -57.03 -30.56 87.34
N ARG A 575 -56.55 -31.77 87.66
CA ARG A 575 -55.56 -31.96 88.73
C ARG A 575 -54.17 -31.79 88.13
N ARG A 576 -53.87 -30.58 87.66
CA ARG A 576 -52.63 -30.29 86.96
C ARG A 576 -51.94 -29.04 87.49
N VAL A 577 -50.63 -29.00 87.29
CA VAL A 577 -49.83 -27.78 87.34
C VAL A 577 -49.42 -27.46 85.90
N SER A 578 -49.63 -26.22 85.47
CA SER A 578 -49.18 -25.72 84.17
C SER A 578 -48.24 -24.53 84.36
N PHE A 579 -47.58 -24.13 83.28
CA PHE A 579 -46.60 -23.05 83.28
C PHE A 579 -47.09 -21.91 82.40
N ARG A 580 -46.77 -20.67 82.77
CA ARG A 580 -47.03 -19.48 81.96
C ARG A 580 -45.83 -18.56 82.02
N VAL A 581 -45.34 -18.13 80.86
CA VAL A 581 -44.21 -17.20 80.77
C VAL A 581 -44.76 -15.79 80.59
N VAL A 582 -44.28 -14.86 81.41
CA VAL A 582 -44.68 -13.45 81.36
C VAL A 582 -43.43 -12.59 81.32
N GLU A 583 -43.33 -11.74 80.29
CA GLU A 583 -42.23 -10.79 80.16
C GLU A 583 -42.57 -9.46 80.87
N PRO A 584 -41.61 -8.85 81.58
CA PRO A 584 -41.83 -7.56 82.22
C PRO A 584 -42.07 -6.47 81.16
N GLY A 585 -43.26 -5.87 81.19
CA GLY A 585 -43.68 -4.81 80.25
C GLY A 585 -44.81 -5.21 79.29
N ILE A 586 -45.15 -6.50 79.22
CA ILE A 586 -46.31 -6.99 78.48
C ILE A 586 -47.38 -7.37 79.50
N SER A 587 -48.40 -6.52 79.69
CA SER A 587 -49.56 -6.88 80.50
C SER A 587 -50.16 -8.18 79.95
N PRO A 588 -50.45 -9.18 80.80
CA PRO A 588 -51.03 -10.44 80.35
C PRO A 588 -52.34 -10.14 79.62
N ARG A 589 -52.44 -10.58 78.37
CA ARG A 589 -53.68 -10.51 77.59
C ARG A 589 -54.82 -11.13 78.41
N GLY A 590 -55.75 -10.26 78.79
CA GLY A 590 -57.17 -10.51 78.98
C GLY A 590 -57.56 -11.46 80.10
N GLU A 591 -57.87 -10.91 81.27
CA GLU A 591 -59.16 -11.17 81.90
C GLU A 591 -59.51 -10.11 82.95
N VAL A 592 -60.81 -9.82 83.01
CA VAL A 592 -61.55 -8.92 83.91
C VAL A 592 -61.57 -7.44 83.53
N GLY A 593 -62.72 -7.03 83.00
CA GLY A 593 -63.11 -5.63 82.92
C GLY A 593 -63.62 -5.09 84.26
N ALA A 594 -63.41 -3.80 84.48
CA ALA A 594 -64.33 -2.91 85.16
C ALA A 594 -63.97 -1.48 84.77
N LYS A 595 -64.97 -0.75 84.24
CA LYS A 595 -64.94 0.69 83.97
C LYS A 595 -64.46 1.46 85.20
N ILE A 596 -63.66 2.50 85.00
CA ILE A 596 -63.90 3.84 85.55
C ILE A 596 -63.41 4.85 84.49
N GLY A 597 -64.35 5.53 83.80
CA GLY A 597 -64.09 6.82 83.15
C GLY A 597 -63.93 7.92 84.22
N PRO A 598 -63.60 9.16 83.85
CA PRO A 598 -63.02 10.17 84.74
C PRO A 598 -63.70 10.33 86.10
#